data_AF-A0A7K1XZ09-F1
#
_entry.id   AF-A0A7K1XZ09-F1
#
_cell.length_a   1.000
_cell.length_b   1.000
_cell.length_c   1.000
_cell.angle_alpha   90.00
_cell.angle_beta   90.00
_cell.angle_gamma   90.00
#
_symmetry.space_group_name_H-M   'P 1'
#
loop_
_entity.id
_entity.type
_entity.pdbx_description
1 polymer ?
#
loop_
_entity_poly.entity_id
_entity_poly.type
_entity_poly.pdbx_seq_one_letter_code
_entity_poly.pdbx_strand_id
1 'polypeptide(L)'
;MNPLAKKLLIKPGSRVLLANVPAGYPDQLDPLPTGANVSLAAGEGTYDVVQLFVVDRAQLKDSLSWLMGYLKTETVFWICYPKKSSGIVSDLEMMQSWDELKVYGYDGVAAAAINENWTALRFRPKNLVKKSDASNEEIPKNDYGNYIDLANRVITPPADLKAALEGKPSAMAFFQNLSFTNKKEYVTWVLSAKQEKTRADRVTKSAEKLLAGKKNPSEK
;
A
#
# COMPACT_ATOMS: atom_id res chain seq x y z
N MET A 1 2.14 -14.99 -19.08
CA MET A 1 1.21 -14.21 -18.23
C MET A 1 1.68 -12.78 -18.19
N ASN A 2 0.85 -11.83 -18.61
CA ASN A 2 1.18 -10.41 -18.64
C ASN A 2 1.57 -9.89 -17.22
N PRO A 3 2.72 -9.22 -17.04
CA PRO A 3 3.16 -8.70 -15.73
C PRO A 3 2.21 -7.66 -15.11
N LEU A 4 1.58 -6.81 -15.92
CA LEU A 4 0.60 -5.84 -15.46
C LEU A 4 -0.67 -6.55 -14.96
N ALA A 5 -1.21 -7.51 -15.72
CA ALA A 5 -2.37 -8.30 -15.30
C ALA A 5 -2.11 -9.01 -13.96
N LYS A 6 -0.91 -9.59 -13.79
CA LYS A 6 -0.48 -10.19 -12.51
C LYS A 6 -0.42 -9.16 -11.38
N LYS A 7 0.18 -8.00 -11.63
CA LYS A 7 0.30 -6.89 -10.65
C LYS A 7 -1.07 -6.39 -10.19
N LEU A 8 -2.04 -6.34 -11.10
CA LEU A 8 -3.42 -5.94 -10.84
C LEU A 8 -4.27 -7.06 -10.25
N LEU A 9 -3.66 -8.20 -9.92
CA LEU A 9 -4.28 -9.36 -9.29
C LEU A 9 -5.42 -9.98 -10.12
N ILE A 10 -5.34 -9.87 -11.45
CA ILE A 10 -6.19 -10.64 -12.36
C ILE A 10 -5.73 -12.09 -12.30
N LYS A 11 -6.65 -13.00 -11.95
CA LYS A 11 -6.39 -14.43 -11.80
C LYS A 11 -7.04 -15.23 -12.93
N PRO A 12 -6.62 -16.49 -13.16
CA PRO A 12 -7.34 -17.38 -14.04
C PRO A 12 -8.85 -17.42 -13.71
N GLY A 13 -9.70 -17.43 -14.74
CA GLY A 13 -11.16 -17.46 -14.58
C GLY A 13 -11.80 -16.17 -14.06
N SER A 14 -11.04 -15.08 -13.85
CA SER A 14 -11.59 -13.83 -13.31
C SER A 14 -12.50 -13.11 -14.31
N ARG A 15 -13.66 -12.65 -13.84
CA ARG A 15 -14.47 -11.63 -14.53
C ARG A 15 -13.93 -10.25 -14.19
N VAL A 16 -13.48 -9.52 -15.20
CA VAL A 16 -12.86 -8.19 -15.06
C VAL A 16 -13.75 -7.13 -15.70
N LEU A 17 -14.10 -6.08 -14.95
CA LEU A 17 -14.74 -4.87 -15.50
C LEU A 17 -13.70 -3.76 -15.63
N LEU A 18 -13.58 -3.19 -16.82
CA LEU A 18 -12.79 -1.98 -17.09
C LEU A 18 -13.78 -0.82 -17.35
N ALA A 19 -14.09 -0.05 -16.31
CA ALA A 19 -15.00 1.08 -16.39
C ALA A 19 -14.27 2.36 -16.82
N ASN A 20 -14.88 3.13 -17.72
CA ASN A 20 -14.37 4.40 -18.26
C ASN A 20 -12.95 4.30 -18.87
N VAL A 21 -12.62 3.13 -19.40
CA VAL A 21 -11.27 2.79 -19.82
C VAL A 21 -10.77 3.69 -20.99
N PRO A 22 -9.52 4.17 -20.97
CA PRO A 22 -8.95 4.86 -22.13
C PRO A 22 -8.68 3.89 -23.28
N ALA A 23 -8.71 4.42 -24.51
CA ALA A 23 -8.44 3.65 -25.71
C ALA A 23 -7.08 2.93 -25.64
N GLY A 24 -7.02 1.69 -26.13
CA GLY A 24 -5.81 0.87 -26.18
C GLY A 24 -5.33 0.32 -24.83
N TYR A 25 -5.99 0.63 -23.71
CA TYR A 25 -5.63 0.00 -22.43
C TYR A 25 -5.94 -1.51 -22.34
N PRO A 26 -7.07 -2.03 -22.88
CA PRO A 26 -7.33 -3.47 -22.83
C PRO A 26 -6.17 -4.31 -23.38
N ASP A 27 -5.57 -3.86 -24.49
CA ASP A 27 -4.41 -4.53 -25.13
C ASP A 27 -3.17 -4.58 -24.21
N GLN A 28 -3.04 -3.63 -23.27
CA GLN A 28 -1.94 -3.62 -22.29
C GLN A 28 -2.06 -4.74 -21.25
N LEU A 29 -3.23 -5.39 -21.14
CA LEU A 29 -3.44 -6.53 -20.25
C LEU A 29 -3.15 -7.87 -20.92
N ASP A 30 -2.94 -7.89 -22.24
CA ASP A 30 -2.72 -9.12 -22.98
C ASP A 30 -1.28 -9.65 -22.89
N PRO A 31 -1.09 -10.99 -22.85
CA PRO A 31 -2.14 -12.00 -22.72
C PRO A 31 -2.71 -12.07 -21.29
N LEU A 32 -4.03 -12.15 -21.21
CA LEU A 32 -4.76 -12.39 -19.96
C LEU A 32 -4.45 -13.78 -19.37
N PRO A 33 -4.57 -13.96 -18.04
CA PRO A 33 -4.57 -15.29 -17.43
C PRO A 33 -5.65 -16.20 -18.02
N THR A 34 -5.38 -17.50 -18.08
CA THR A 34 -6.29 -18.50 -18.67
C THR A 34 -7.72 -18.37 -18.16
N GLY A 35 -8.68 -18.24 -19.07
CA GLY A 35 -10.11 -18.17 -18.74
C GLY A 35 -10.56 -16.85 -18.10
N ALA A 36 -9.68 -15.86 -17.91
CA ALA A 36 -10.12 -14.53 -17.49
C ALA A 36 -10.81 -13.81 -18.66
N ASN A 37 -11.87 -13.07 -18.37
CA ASN A 37 -12.65 -12.34 -19.35
C ASN A 37 -12.79 -10.86 -18.95
N VAL A 38 -12.61 -9.98 -19.93
CA VAL A 38 -12.71 -8.53 -19.75
C VAL A 38 -14.04 -8.02 -20.34
N SER A 39 -14.72 -7.16 -19.60
CA SER A 39 -15.90 -6.42 -20.03
C SER A 39 -15.60 -4.92 -19.94
N LEU A 40 -16.00 -4.16 -20.96
CA LEU A 40 -15.85 -2.69 -21.00
C LEU A 40 -17.11 -1.95 -20.53
N ALA A 41 -18.20 -2.70 -20.32
CA ALA A 41 -19.46 -2.21 -19.78
C ALA A 41 -19.91 -3.17 -18.67
N ALA A 42 -20.58 -2.62 -17.66
CA ALA A 42 -21.20 -3.40 -16.61
C ALA A 42 -22.38 -4.19 -17.19
N GLY A 43 -22.36 -5.50 -16.99
CA GLY A 43 -23.46 -6.42 -17.28
C GLY A 43 -23.96 -7.06 -16.01
N GLU A 44 -24.66 -8.17 -16.12
CA GLU A 44 -25.27 -8.82 -14.95
C GLU A 44 -24.25 -9.41 -13.96
N GLY A 45 -24.61 -9.31 -12.68
CA GLY A 45 -23.87 -9.87 -11.55
C GLY A 45 -22.62 -9.06 -11.17
N THR A 46 -21.77 -9.67 -10.34
CA THR A 46 -20.57 -9.01 -9.80
C THR A 46 -19.29 -9.43 -10.52
N TYR A 47 -18.24 -8.65 -10.37
CA TYR A 47 -16.92 -8.90 -10.97
C TYR A 47 -15.86 -9.29 -9.92
N ASP A 48 -14.89 -10.09 -10.34
CA ASP A 48 -13.73 -10.46 -9.51
C ASP A 48 -12.71 -9.33 -9.42
N VAL A 49 -12.57 -8.58 -10.51
CA VAL A 49 -11.68 -7.42 -10.61
C VAL A 49 -12.44 -6.27 -11.25
N VAL A 50 -12.35 -5.08 -10.67
CA VAL A 50 -12.89 -3.86 -11.25
C VAL A 50 -11.77 -2.84 -11.33
N GLN A 51 -11.58 -2.24 -12.50
CA GLN A 51 -10.70 -1.10 -12.70
C GLN A 51 -11.56 0.07 -13.18
N LEU A 52 -11.65 1.11 -12.35
CA LEU A 52 -12.36 2.33 -12.65
C LEU A 52 -11.36 3.42 -13.04
N PHE A 53 -11.43 3.90 -14.28
CA PHE A 53 -10.63 5.04 -14.74
C PHE A 53 -11.40 6.34 -14.53
N VAL A 54 -10.80 7.28 -13.80
CA VAL A 54 -11.41 8.59 -13.54
C VAL A 54 -10.36 9.69 -13.59
N VAL A 55 -10.70 10.84 -14.14
CA VAL A 55 -9.80 12.00 -14.24
C VAL A 55 -9.98 12.99 -13.09
N ASP A 56 -11.11 13.00 -12.40
CA ASP A 56 -11.37 13.90 -11.28
C ASP A 56 -12.33 13.29 -10.24
N ARG A 57 -12.50 14.00 -9.12
CA ARG A 57 -13.40 13.61 -8.02
C ARG A 57 -14.87 13.61 -8.42
N ALA A 58 -15.30 14.47 -9.33
CA ALA A 58 -16.69 14.51 -9.79
C ALA A 58 -17.03 13.21 -10.52
N GLN A 59 -16.20 12.82 -11.48
CA GLN A 59 -16.34 11.56 -12.21
C GLN A 59 -16.22 10.35 -11.28
N LEU A 60 -15.34 10.41 -10.28
CA LEU A 60 -15.25 9.38 -9.24
C LEU A 60 -16.57 9.21 -8.50
N LYS A 61 -17.14 10.29 -7.97
CA LYS A 61 -18.41 10.26 -7.23
C LYS A 61 -19.55 9.71 -8.10
N ASP A 62 -19.65 10.17 -9.34
CA ASP A 62 -20.68 9.73 -10.27
C ASP A 62 -20.52 8.24 -10.61
N SER A 63 -19.29 7.79 -10.84
CA SER A 63 -19.01 6.39 -11.16
C SER A 63 -19.31 5.45 -9.99
N LEU A 64 -18.97 5.85 -8.76
CA LEU A 64 -19.23 5.05 -7.57
C LEU A 64 -20.73 4.82 -7.35
N SER A 65 -21.58 5.79 -7.68
CA SER A 65 -23.03 5.70 -7.43
C SER A 65 -23.68 4.43 -8.02
N TRP A 66 -23.20 3.97 -9.18
CA TRP A 66 -23.68 2.76 -9.84
C TRP A 66 -22.69 1.59 -9.70
N LEU A 67 -21.38 1.86 -9.66
CA LEU A 67 -20.36 0.81 -9.70
C LEU A 67 -20.37 -0.08 -8.45
N MET A 68 -20.74 0.49 -7.30
CA MET A 68 -20.74 -0.23 -6.03
C MET A 68 -21.64 -1.49 -6.05
N GLY A 69 -22.70 -1.51 -6.85
CA GLY A 69 -23.59 -2.68 -7.02
C GLY A 69 -22.95 -3.87 -7.74
N TYR A 70 -21.82 -3.66 -8.41
CA TYR A 70 -21.09 -4.69 -9.17
C TYR A 70 -19.89 -5.27 -8.39
N LEU A 71 -19.66 -4.77 -7.17
CA LEU A 71 -18.60 -5.24 -6.28
C LEU A 71 -19.15 -6.32 -5.33
N LYS A 72 -18.42 -7.42 -5.19
CA LYS A 72 -18.54 -8.37 -4.07
C LYS A 72 -17.41 -8.13 -3.07
N THR A 73 -17.56 -8.71 -1.89
CA THR A 73 -16.61 -8.57 -0.77
C THR A 73 -15.14 -8.82 -1.15
N GLU A 74 -14.90 -9.80 -2.03
CA GLU A 74 -13.55 -10.18 -2.48
C GLU A 74 -13.11 -9.51 -3.78
N THR A 75 -13.92 -8.61 -4.35
CA THR A 75 -13.56 -7.91 -5.58
C THR A 75 -12.26 -7.14 -5.39
N VAL A 76 -11.31 -7.37 -6.29
CA VAL A 76 -10.11 -6.56 -6.41
C VAL A 76 -10.50 -5.24 -7.08
N PHE A 77 -10.75 -4.22 -6.28
CA PHE A 77 -11.19 -2.91 -6.78
C PHE A 77 -10.03 -1.93 -6.90
N TRP A 78 -9.74 -1.51 -8.12
CA TRP A 78 -8.73 -0.50 -8.46
C TRP A 78 -9.41 0.76 -9.00
N ILE A 79 -8.95 1.91 -8.53
CA ILE A 79 -9.26 3.21 -9.13
C ILE A 79 -7.99 3.75 -9.79
N CYS A 80 -8.05 3.91 -11.10
CA CYS A 80 -7.00 4.43 -11.96
C CYS A 80 -7.22 5.93 -12.16
N TYR A 81 -6.21 6.74 -11.84
CA TYR A 81 -6.23 8.19 -11.97
C TYR A 81 -4.95 8.69 -12.66
N PRO A 82 -4.98 9.88 -13.30
CA PRO A 82 -3.84 10.39 -14.01
C PRO A 82 -2.66 10.65 -13.09
N LYS A 83 -1.46 10.33 -13.58
CA LYS A 83 -0.23 10.79 -12.95
C LYS A 83 -0.10 12.29 -13.15
N LYS A 84 0.51 12.99 -12.19
CA LYS A 84 0.87 14.40 -12.32
C LYS A 84 1.73 14.70 -13.54
N SER A 85 2.54 13.74 -13.98
CA SER A 85 3.40 13.84 -15.17
C SER A 85 2.70 13.57 -16.50
N SER A 86 1.42 13.16 -16.51
CA SER A 86 0.70 12.75 -17.72
C SER A 86 0.20 13.92 -18.58
N GLY A 87 0.18 15.13 -18.04
CA GLY A 87 -0.42 16.30 -18.69
C GLY A 87 -1.96 16.33 -18.64
N ILE A 88 -2.61 15.28 -18.13
CA ILE A 88 -4.06 15.26 -17.91
C ILE A 88 -4.36 16.02 -16.62
N VAL A 89 -5.25 17.02 -16.70
CA VAL A 89 -5.70 17.80 -15.54
C VAL A 89 -6.52 16.91 -14.61
N SER A 90 -6.15 16.89 -13.33
CA SER A 90 -6.80 16.06 -12.31
C SER A 90 -6.67 16.70 -10.93
N ASP A 91 -7.69 16.54 -10.11
CA ASP A 91 -7.68 16.86 -8.66
C ASP A 91 -7.45 15.61 -7.79
N LEU A 92 -7.13 14.46 -8.40
CA LEU A 92 -6.85 13.19 -7.74
C LEU A 92 -5.34 12.97 -7.60
N GLU A 93 -4.89 12.65 -6.39
CA GLU A 93 -3.49 12.35 -6.11
C GLU A 93 -3.35 11.25 -5.05
N MET A 94 -2.19 10.59 -5.02
CA MET A 94 -1.94 9.48 -4.11
C MET A 94 -2.05 9.86 -2.62
N MET A 95 -1.54 11.04 -2.27
CA MET A 95 -1.41 11.49 -0.88
C MET A 95 -2.62 12.28 -0.38
N GLN A 96 -3.62 12.53 -1.22
CA GLN A 96 -4.84 13.23 -0.84
C GLN A 96 -5.88 12.29 -0.22
N SER A 97 -6.94 12.86 0.36
CA SER A 97 -8.05 12.06 0.88
C SER A 97 -8.87 11.45 -0.25
N TRP A 98 -9.37 10.23 -0.03
CA TRP A 98 -10.28 9.51 -0.91
C TRP A 98 -11.61 9.29 -0.18
N ASP A 99 -12.18 10.39 0.33
CA ASP A 99 -13.34 10.38 1.23
C ASP A 99 -14.61 9.85 0.55
N GLU A 100 -14.68 9.95 -0.78
CA GLU A 100 -15.74 9.38 -1.62
C GLU A 100 -15.89 7.86 -1.44
N LEU A 101 -14.82 7.17 -1.03
CA LEU A 101 -14.81 5.72 -0.77
C LEU A 101 -15.14 5.39 0.69
N LYS A 102 -14.89 6.33 1.60
CA LYS A 102 -15.12 6.12 3.04
C LYS A 102 -16.59 5.97 3.37
N VAL A 103 -17.48 6.67 2.64
CA VAL A 103 -18.94 6.53 2.80
C VAL A 103 -19.43 5.13 2.47
N TYR A 104 -18.70 4.40 1.62
CA TYR A 104 -18.95 2.99 1.29
C TYR A 104 -18.18 2.02 2.18
N GLY A 105 -17.41 2.51 3.16
CA GLY A 105 -16.60 1.70 4.06
C GLY A 105 -15.38 1.07 3.39
N TYR A 106 -14.76 1.73 2.42
CA TYR A 106 -13.52 1.25 1.77
C TYR A 106 -12.30 2.06 2.22
N ASP A 107 -11.17 1.36 2.36
CA ASP A 107 -9.86 1.96 2.63
C ASP A 107 -8.86 1.59 1.51
N GLY A 108 -7.96 2.52 1.19
CA GLY A 108 -6.86 2.30 0.26
C GLY A 108 -5.80 1.39 0.87
N VAL A 109 -5.35 0.38 0.13
CA VAL A 109 -4.47 -0.70 0.66
C VAL A 109 -3.25 -0.99 -0.20
N ALA A 110 -3.19 -0.50 -1.43
CA ALA A 110 -2.01 -0.65 -2.29
C ALA A 110 -2.03 0.39 -3.41
N ALA A 111 -0.87 0.67 -3.98
CA ALA A 111 -0.72 1.48 -5.20
C ALA A 111 0.00 0.67 -6.29
N ALA A 112 -0.31 0.95 -7.55
CA ALA A 112 0.35 0.35 -8.70
C ALA A 112 0.48 1.35 -9.86
N ALA A 113 1.69 1.47 -10.41
CA ALA A 113 1.87 2.13 -11.69
C ALA A 113 1.27 1.26 -12.82
N ILE A 114 0.39 1.88 -13.63
CA ILE A 114 -0.28 1.24 -14.76
C ILE A 114 0.58 1.39 -16.01
N ASN A 115 0.78 2.62 -16.47
CA ASN A 115 1.60 2.97 -17.62
C ASN A 115 2.16 4.39 -17.45
N GLU A 116 2.62 5.04 -18.53
CA GLU A 116 3.16 6.41 -18.51
C GLU A 116 2.17 7.46 -17.98
N ASN A 117 0.87 7.27 -18.22
CA ASN A 117 -0.15 8.28 -17.93
C ASN A 117 -0.95 7.98 -16.66
N TRP A 118 -1.11 6.70 -16.31
CA TRP A 118 -2.03 6.27 -15.26
C TRP A 118 -1.30 5.59 -14.10
N THR A 119 -1.81 5.84 -12.89
CA THR A 119 -1.49 5.09 -11.68
C THR A 119 -2.80 4.64 -11.04
N ALA A 120 -2.76 3.63 -10.17
CA ALA A 120 -3.95 3.14 -9.51
C ALA A 120 -3.75 2.94 -8.02
N LEU A 121 -4.84 3.14 -7.27
CA LEU A 121 -4.98 2.76 -5.87
C LEU A 121 -5.96 1.60 -5.77
N ARG A 122 -5.61 0.58 -4.98
CA ARG A 122 -6.48 -0.54 -4.65
C ARG A 122 -7.24 -0.22 -3.39
N PHE A 123 -8.54 -0.46 -3.41
CA PHE A 123 -9.43 -0.29 -2.28
C PHE A 123 -9.98 -1.64 -1.82
N ARG A 124 -10.22 -1.76 -0.51
CA ARG A 124 -10.80 -2.95 0.09
C ARG A 124 -11.80 -2.52 1.17
N PRO A 125 -12.90 -3.28 1.41
CA PRO A 125 -13.77 -3.06 2.56
C PRO A 125 -12.96 -2.97 3.85
N LYS A 126 -13.20 -1.92 4.64
CA LYS A 126 -12.45 -1.55 5.84
C LYS A 126 -12.37 -2.68 6.86
N ASN A 127 -13.45 -3.45 7.02
CA ASN A 127 -13.51 -4.62 7.90
C ASN A 127 -12.58 -5.77 7.46
N LEU A 128 -12.10 -5.78 6.22
CA LEU A 128 -11.15 -6.77 5.69
C LEU A 128 -9.72 -6.25 5.59
N VAL A 129 -9.49 -4.97 5.90
CA VAL A 129 -8.14 -4.42 5.96
C VAL A 129 -7.51 -4.84 7.28
N LYS A 130 -6.56 -5.79 7.21
CA LYS A 130 -5.74 -6.13 8.37
C LYS A 130 -4.91 -4.89 8.73
N LYS A 131 -5.19 -4.30 9.88
CA LYS A 131 -4.35 -3.22 10.41
C LYS A 131 -2.99 -3.78 10.79
N SER A 132 -1.95 -3.03 10.46
CA SER A 132 -0.60 -3.33 10.93
C SER A 132 -0.46 -2.86 12.38
N ASP A 133 0.13 -3.69 13.22
CA ASP A 133 0.51 -3.32 14.59
C ASP A 133 1.44 -2.09 14.61
N ALA A 134 2.16 -1.83 13.52
CA ALA A 134 3.04 -0.67 13.36
C ALA A 134 2.33 0.60 12.84
N SER A 135 1.02 0.56 12.60
CA SER A 135 0.26 1.73 12.17
C SER A 135 0.15 2.77 13.29
N ASN A 136 0.03 4.06 12.93
CA ASN A 136 -0.07 5.13 13.93
C ASN A 136 -1.33 4.99 14.81
N GLU A 137 -2.37 4.34 14.32
CA GLU A 137 -3.60 4.12 15.08
C GLU A 137 -3.47 2.99 16.09
N GLU A 138 -2.72 1.92 15.75
CA GLU A 138 -2.61 0.72 16.58
C GLU A 138 -1.43 0.76 17.55
N ILE A 139 -0.36 1.50 17.24
CA ILE A 139 0.82 1.62 18.12
C ILE A 139 0.46 2.02 19.56
N PRO A 140 -0.39 3.03 19.81
CA PRO A 140 -0.75 3.39 21.18
C PRO A 140 -1.58 2.32 21.92
N LYS A 141 -2.12 1.34 21.19
CA LYS A 141 -3.04 0.32 21.70
C LYS A 141 -2.37 -1.05 21.89
N ASN A 142 -1.10 -1.19 21.52
CA ASN A 142 -0.36 -2.44 21.58
C ASN A 142 1.04 -2.26 22.20
N ASP A 143 1.79 -3.36 22.29
CA ASP A 143 3.11 -3.38 22.94
C ASP A 143 4.14 -2.45 22.29
N TYR A 144 3.92 -2.01 21.05
CA TYR A 144 4.84 -1.07 20.38
C TYR A 144 4.79 0.32 20.99
N GLY A 145 3.67 0.69 21.64
CA GLY A 145 3.53 1.96 22.37
C GLY A 145 4.55 2.13 23.50
N ASN A 146 5.10 1.03 24.03
CA ASN A 146 6.18 1.06 25.02
C ASN A 146 7.51 1.58 24.44
N TYR A 147 7.65 1.58 23.12
CA TYR A 147 8.88 1.95 22.40
C TYR A 147 8.67 3.16 21.47
N ILE A 148 7.44 3.44 21.07
CA ILE A 148 7.10 4.43 20.06
C ILE A 148 6.05 5.39 20.64
N ASP A 149 6.52 6.53 21.12
CA ASP A 149 5.64 7.62 21.55
C ASP A 149 5.34 8.53 20.34
N LEU A 150 4.17 8.35 19.76
CA LEU A 150 3.72 9.15 18.62
C LEU A 150 3.39 10.60 19.00
N ALA A 151 2.91 10.83 20.23
CA ALA A 151 2.46 12.15 20.67
C ALA A 151 3.66 13.08 20.92
N ASN A 152 4.69 12.56 21.58
CA ASN A 152 5.92 13.30 21.87
C ASN A 152 7.02 13.10 20.82
N ARG A 153 6.76 12.24 19.82
CA ARG A 153 7.71 11.90 18.75
C ARG A 153 9.03 11.34 19.30
N VAL A 154 8.95 10.47 20.31
CA VAL A 154 10.10 9.82 20.94
C VAL A 154 10.15 8.35 20.55
N ILE A 155 11.36 7.84 20.25
CA ILE A 155 11.61 6.43 19.95
C ILE A 155 12.62 5.89 20.96
N THR A 156 12.21 4.85 21.68
CA THR A 156 13.04 4.10 22.63
C THR A 156 13.36 2.75 22.01
N PRO A 157 14.61 2.46 21.64
CA PRO A 157 14.96 1.14 21.08
C PRO A 157 14.76 0.04 22.14
N PRO A 158 14.26 -1.16 21.75
CA PRO A 158 14.17 -2.28 22.67
C PRO A 158 15.57 -2.72 23.15
N ALA A 159 15.61 -3.38 24.31
CA ALA A 159 16.87 -3.65 25.03
C ALA A 159 17.92 -4.38 24.18
N ASP A 160 17.49 -5.35 23.37
CA ASP A 160 18.35 -6.10 22.46
C ASP A 160 18.93 -5.24 21.33
N LEU A 161 18.10 -4.39 20.71
CA LEU A 161 18.58 -3.44 19.71
C LEU A 161 19.53 -2.42 20.33
N LYS A 162 19.18 -1.89 21.51
CA LYS A 162 20.01 -0.93 22.24
C LYS A 162 21.39 -1.53 22.54
N ALA A 163 21.44 -2.74 23.10
CA ALA A 163 22.69 -3.43 23.42
C ALA A 163 23.56 -3.66 22.16
N ALA A 164 22.94 -4.06 21.04
CA ALA A 164 23.65 -4.25 19.77
C ALA A 164 24.24 -2.95 19.20
N LEU A 165 23.56 -1.81 19.40
CA LEU A 165 24.05 -0.50 18.97
C LEU A 165 25.11 0.06 19.92
N GLU A 166 24.99 -0.16 21.22
CA GLU A 166 26.00 0.25 22.21
C GLU A 166 27.35 -0.45 21.97
N GLY A 167 27.33 -1.70 21.50
CA GLY A 167 28.54 -2.39 21.03
C GLY A 167 29.17 -1.80 19.76
N LYS A 168 28.51 -0.86 19.08
CA LYS A 168 28.93 -0.21 17.83
C LYS A 168 28.65 1.30 17.88
N PRO A 169 29.47 2.11 18.58
CA PRO A 169 29.17 3.52 18.86
C PRO A 169 28.82 4.37 17.63
N SER A 170 29.47 4.15 16.49
CA SER A 170 29.14 4.84 15.23
C SER A 170 27.72 4.52 14.74
N ALA A 171 27.26 3.28 14.90
CA ALA A 171 25.89 2.88 14.56
C ALA A 171 24.87 3.55 15.48
N MET A 172 25.18 3.61 16.79
CA MET A 172 24.33 4.27 17.79
C MET A 172 24.20 5.77 17.51
N ALA A 173 25.32 6.45 17.25
CA ALA A 173 25.32 7.87 16.91
C ALA A 173 24.52 8.14 15.61
N PHE A 174 24.68 7.28 14.60
CA PHE A 174 23.91 7.40 13.36
C PHE A 174 22.41 7.22 13.62
N PHE A 175 22.02 6.19 14.37
CA PHE A 175 20.63 5.96 14.75
C PHE A 175 20.03 7.14 15.53
N GLN A 176 20.76 7.71 16.48
CA GLN A 176 20.31 8.87 17.26
C GLN A 176 20.08 10.13 16.39
N ASN A 177 20.82 10.28 15.29
CA ASN A 177 20.65 11.38 14.35
C ASN A 177 19.56 11.14 13.30
N LEU A 178 18.97 9.95 13.22
CA LEU A 178 17.86 9.68 12.31
C LEU A 178 16.60 10.47 12.72
N SER A 179 15.79 10.80 11.72
CA SER A 179 14.46 11.37 11.94
C SER A 179 13.57 10.41 12.74
N PHE A 180 12.54 10.95 13.39
CA PHE A 180 11.53 10.15 14.09
C PHE A 180 11.01 8.99 13.24
N THR A 181 10.62 9.27 11.99
CA THR A 181 10.12 8.25 11.05
C THR A 181 11.16 7.16 10.81
N ASN A 182 12.41 7.51 10.53
CA ASN A 182 13.46 6.53 10.25
C ASN A 182 13.82 5.67 11.46
N LYS A 183 13.88 6.27 12.67
CA LYS A 183 14.04 5.52 13.92
C LYS A 183 12.88 4.55 14.14
N LYS A 184 11.65 5.02 13.93
CA LYS A 184 10.43 4.21 14.03
C LYS A 184 10.51 2.99 13.13
N GLU A 185 10.93 3.14 11.87
CA GLU A 185 11.05 2.04 10.90
C GLU A 185 12.02 0.94 11.36
N TYR A 186 13.18 1.30 11.93
CA TYR A 186 14.10 0.31 12.49
C TYR A 186 13.51 -0.43 13.70
N VAL A 187 12.88 0.31 14.61
CA VAL A 187 12.26 -0.29 15.81
C VAL A 187 11.08 -1.19 15.42
N THR A 188 10.17 -0.75 14.57
CA THR A 188 9.05 -1.58 14.10
C THR A 188 9.52 -2.79 13.30
N TRP A 189 10.63 -2.69 12.56
CA TRP A 189 11.22 -3.82 11.88
C TRP A 189 11.70 -4.89 12.86
N VAL A 190 12.37 -4.52 13.95
CA VAL A 190 12.77 -5.46 15.00
C VAL A 190 11.55 -6.02 15.74
N LEU A 191 10.63 -5.15 16.19
CA LEU A 191 9.46 -5.55 16.98
C LEU A 191 8.48 -6.47 16.22
N SER A 192 8.36 -6.30 14.90
CA SER A 192 7.47 -7.14 14.07
C SER A 192 7.97 -8.58 13.86
N ALA A 193 9.17 -8.93 14.33
CA ALA A 193 9.67 -10.29 14.26
C ALA A 193 9.02 -11.16 15.35
N LYS A 194 8.07 -12.01 14.94
CA LYS A 194 7.37 -12.95 15.85
C LYS A 194 8.23 -14.13 16.32
N GLN A 195 9.28 -14.46 15.57
CA GLN A 195 10.22 -15.53 15.90
C GLN A 195 11.51 -14.94 16.45
N GLU A 196 12.00 -15.48 17.55
CA GLU A 196 13.21 -15.00 18.23
C GLU A 196 14.44 -14.99 17.31
N LYS A 197 14.64 -16.04 16.51
CA LYS A 197 15.72 -16.09 15.51
C LYS A 197 15.64 -14.92 14.51
N THR A 198 14.45 -14.64 13.99
CA THR A 198 14.25 -13.51 13.06
C THR A 198 14.50 -12.18 13.75
N ARG A 199 14.15 -12.06 15.04
CA ARG A 199 14.40 -10.85 15.83
C ARG A 199 15.89 -10.61 15.99
N ALA A 200 16.65 -11.62 16.41
CA ALA A 200 18.11 -11.56 16.52
C ALA A 200 18.77 -11.19 15.18
N ASP A 201 18.35 -11.82 14.08
CA ASP A 201 18.86 -11.50 12.73
C ASP A 201 18.61 -10.03 12.35
N ARG A 202 17.41 -9.50 12.65
CA ARG A 202 17.06 -8.10 12.36
C ARG A 202 17.81 -7.12 13.25
N VAL A 203 18.06 -7.45 14.52
CA VAL A 203 18.91 -6.64 15.41
C VAL A 203 20.31 -6.53 14.85
N THR A 204 20.94 -7.65 14.48
CA THR A 204 22.27 -7.67 13.87
C THR A 204 22.32 -6.86 12.59
N LYS A 205 21.37 -7.09 11.67
CA LYS A 205 21.28 -6.36 10.40
C LYS A 205 20.98 -4.88 10.58
N SER A 206 20.25 -4.50 11.62
CA SER A 206 19.99 -3.09 11.92
C SER A 206 21.31 -2.37 12.20
N ALA A 207 22.16 -2.94 13.05
CA ALA A 207 23.45 -2.38 13.34
C ALA A 207 24.36 -2.29 12.10
N GLU A 208 24.40 -3.33 11.26
CA GLU A 208 25.16 -3.33 10.00
C GLU A 208 24.68 -2.24 9.02
N LYS A 209 23.36 -2.11 8.85
CA LYS A 209 22.76 -1.10 7.96
C LYS A 209 23.03 0.32 8.46
N LEU A 210 22.93 0.55 9.76
CA LEU A 210 23.24 1.84 10.37
C LEU A 210 24.73 2.20 10.20
N LEU A 211 25.65 1.24 10.33
CA LEU A 211 27.07 1.43 10.02
C LEU A 211 27.31 1.77 8.54
N ALA A 212 26.52 1.17 7.64
CA ALA A 212 26.52 1.48 6.22
C ALA A 212 25.78 2.79 5.87
N GLY A 213 25.35 3.58 6.85
CA GLY A 213 24.69 4.87 6.64
C GLY A 213 23.27 4.78 6.06
N LYS A 214 22.62 3.61 6.16
CA LYS A 214 21.27 3.38 5.64
C LYS A 214 20.24 3.98 6.60
N LYS A 215 19.40 4.89 6.10
CA LYS A 215 18.42 5.60 6.94
C LYS A 215 17.18 4.77 7.22
N ASN A 216 16.90 3.77 6.39
CA ASN A 216 15.76 2.87 6.53
C ASN A 216 16.20 1.39 6.36
N PRO A 217 15.66 0.45 7.15
CA PRO A 217 16.02 -0.97 7.06
C PRO A 217 15.69 -1.61 5.70
N SER A 218 14.76 -1.04 4.91
CA SER A 218 14.39 -1.51 3.57
C SER A 218 15.35 -1.06 2.46
N GLU A 219 16.26 -0.12 2.74
CA GLU A 219 17.28 0.28 1.77
C GLU A 219 18.17 -0.91 1.45
N LYS A 220 18.40 -1.12 0.14
CA LYS A 220 19.29 -2.15 -0.38
C LYS A 220 20.75 -1.79 -0.13
#